data_AF-A0A9E5RE40-F1
#
_entry.id   AF-A0A9E5RE40-F1
#
_cell.length_a   1.000
_cell.length_b   1.000
_cell.length_c   1.000
_cell.angle_alpha   90.00
_cell.angle_beta   90.00
_cell.angle_gamma   90.00
#
_symmetry.space_group_name_H-M   'P 1'
#
loop_
_entity.id
_entity.type
_entity.pdbx_description
1 polymer ?
#
loop_
_entity_poly.entity_id
_entity_poly.type
_entity_poly.pdbx_seq_one_letter_code
_entity_poly.pdbx_strand_id
1 'polypeptide(L)' 'MTSPPGQQNGWTYWRWYISATAIALLISIPLIVLMAILFSPLIAFLWNSLMPSLFGLKQINWTQAIGLFVLARLLLSTK' A
#
# COMPACT_ATOMS: atom_id res chain seq x y z
N MET A 1 -33.88 4.58 -6.95
CA MET A 1 -34.99 4.39 -5.99
C MET A 1 -34.37 4.29 -4.60
N THR A 2 -34.58 5.36 -3.83
CA THR A 2 -33.99 5.65 -2.53
C THR A 2 -34.68 4.82 -1.43
N SER A 3 -33.90 4.19 -0.54
CA SER A 3 -34.48 3.53 0.64
C SER A 3 -34.80 4.59 1.72
N PRO A 4 -35.99 4.59 2.34
CA PRO A 4 -36.37 5.55 3.38
C PRO A 4 -35.60 5.32 4.69
N PRO A 5 -35.34 6.37 5.48
CA PRO A 5 -34.70 6.26 6.78
C PRO A 5 -35.68 5.68 7.80
N GLY A 6 -35.33 4.53 8.39
CA GLY A 6 -36.01 4.03 9.59
C GLY A 6 -36.29 2.53 9.68
N GLN A 7 -36.14 1.75 8.60
CA GLN A 7 -36.44 0.32 8.67
C GLN A 7 -35.64 -0.52 7.67
N GLN A 8 -34.34 -0.67 7.93
CA GLN A 8 -33.52 -1.70 7.29
C GLN A 8 -33.33 -2.82 8.32
N ASN A 9 -33.69 -4.02 7.92
CA ASN A 9 -33.48 -5.27 8.63
C ASN A 9 -31.98 -5.62 8.67
N GLY A 10 -31.44 -5.97 9.85
CA GLY A 10 -30.01 -6.29 10.07
C GLY A 10 -29.37 -7.19 9.01
N TRP A 11 -30.17 -8.12 8.45
CA TRP A 11 -29.77 -9.04 7.38
C TRP A 11 -29.46 -8.38 6.03
N THR A 12 -30.12 -7.28 5.66
CA THR A 12 -29.84 -6.59 4.38
C THR A 12 -28.64 -5.67 4.50
N TYR A 13 -28.46 -5.03 5.65
CA TYR A 13 -27.27 -4.24 5.97
C TYR A 13 -25.98 -5.02 5.86
N TRP A 14 -25.94 -6.20 6.47
CA TRP A 14 -24.75 -7.04 6.48
C TRP A 14 -24.37 -7.51 5.07
N ARG A 15 -25.38 -7.85 4.25
CA ARG A 15 -25.18 -8.23 2.85
C ARG A 15 -24.67 -7.07 1.99
N TRP A 16 -25.20 -5.86 2.22
CA TRP A 16 -24.77 -4.66 1.50
C TRP A 16 -23.35 -4.23 1.89
N TYR A 17 -23.00 -4.31 3.18
CA TYR A 17 -21.65 -4.01 3.64
C TYR A 17 -20.62 -4.97 3.03
N ILE A 18 -20.91 -6.27 2.99
CA ILE A 18 -20.02 -7.26 2.38
C ILE A 18 -19.87 -7.05 0.88
N SER A 19 -20.95 -6.72 0.16
CA SER A 19 -20.84 -6.48 -1.28
C SER A 19 -20.11 -5.17 -1.61
N ALA A 20 -20.38 -4.09 -0.86
CA ALA A 20 -19.69 -2.82 -1.04
C ALA A 20 -18.18 -2.93 -0.75
N THR A 21 -17.81 -3.62 0.33
CA THR A 21 -16.40 -3.87 0.68
C THR A 21 -15.70 -4.78 -0.33
N ALA A 22 -16.36 -5.85 -0.80
CA ALA A 22 -15.80 -6.72 -1.83
C ALA A 22 -15.53 -5.97 -3.14
N ILE A 23 -16.46 -5.12 -3.59
CA ILE A 23 -16.28 -4.29 -4.79
C ILE A 23 -15.14 -3.29 -4.59
N ALA A 24 -15.07 -2.63 -3.42
CA ALA A 24 -14.00 -1.69 -3.12
C ALA A 24 -12.62 -2.37 -3.13
N LEU A 25 -12.49 -3.59 -2.59
CA LEU A 25 -11.24 -4.36 -2.63
C LEU A 25 -10.85 -4.77 -4.05
N LEU A 26 -11.81 -5.22 -4.85
CA LEU A 26 -11.58 -5.58 -6.25
C LEU A 26 -11.03 -4.42 -7.09
N ILE A 27 -11.41 -3.18 -6.79
CA ILE A 27 -10.94 -1.99 -7.50
C ILE A 27 -9.64 -1.44 -6.89
N SER A 28 -9.56 -1.38 -5.56
CA SER A 28 -8.43 -0.75 -4.87
C SER A 28 -7.14 -1.56 -4.97
N ILE A 29 -7.20 -2.89 -4.87
CA ILE A 29 -6.02 -3.76 -4.96
C ILE A 29 -5.27 -3.57 -6.29
N PRO A 30 -5.89 -3.71 -7.47
CA PRO A 30 -5.18 -3.52 -8.73
C PRO A 30 -4.71 -2.08 -8.92
N LEU A 31 -5.44 -1.08 -8.41
CA LEU A 31 -5.01 0.32 -8.47
C LEU A 31 -3.74 0.57 -7.64
N ILE A 32 -3.66 0.01 -6.43
CA ILE A 32 -2.48 0.09 -5.57
C ILE A 32 -1.31 -0.65 -6.22
N VAL A 33 -1.55 -1.84 -6.76
CA VAL A 33 -0.52 -2.62 -7.47
C VAL A 33 0.00 -1.84 -8.69
N LEU A 34 -0.90 -1.24 -9.47
CA LEU A 34 -0.53 -0.41 -10.63
C LEU A 34 0.34 0.77 -10.19
N MET A 35 -0.07 1.51 -9.17
CA MET A 35 0.72 2.62 -8.62
C MET A 35 2.08 2.14 -8.10
N ALA A 36 2.14 1.02 -7.38
CA ALA A 36 3.39 0.45 -6.91
C ALA A 36 4.33 0.09 -8.08
N ILE A 37 3.81 -0.51 -9.15
CA ILE A 37 4.62 -0.87 -10.33
C ILE A 37 5.12 0.37 -11.06
N LEU A 38 4.31 1.43 -11.18
CA LEU A 38 4.70 2.67 -11.85
C LEU A 38 5.76 3.44 -11.05
N PHE A 39 5.58 3.54 -9.74
CA PHE A 39 6.43 4.40 -8.90
C PHE A 39 7.64 3.68 -8.30
N SER A 40 7.57 2.37 -8.03
CA SER A 40 8.69 1.60 -7.45
C SER A 40 9.99 1.68 -8.25
N PRO A 41 10.03 1.52 -9.59
CA PRO A 41 11.28 1.60 -10.34
C PRO A 41 11.85 3.02 -10.37
N LEU A 42 10.99 4.04 -10.40
CA LEU A 42 11.41 5.44 -10.34
C LEU A 42 12.11 5.75 -9.01
N ILE A 43 11.51 5.32 -7.90
CA ILE A 43 12.08 5.51 -6.55
C ILE A 43 13.39 4.74 -6.40
N ALA A 44 13.46 3.49 -6.89
CA ALA A 44 14.67 2.68 -6.85
C ALA A 44 15.81 3.30 -7.66
N PHE A 45 15.52 3.82 -8.85
CA PHE A 45 16.49 4.53 -9.68
C PHE A 45 17.00 5.78 -8.99
N LEU A 46 16.09 6.63 -8.52
CA LEU A 46 16.45 7.89 -7.87
C LEU A 46 17.30 7.66 -6.61
N TRP A 47 16.95 6.67 -5.79
CA TRP A 47 17.73 6.29 -4.63
C TRP A 47 19.14 5.84 -5.01
N ASN A 48 19.27 4.94 -5.99
CA ASN A 48 20.57 4.41 -6.42
C ASN A 48 21.43 5.45 -7.17
N SER A 49 20.86 6.55 -7.64
CA SER A 49 21.61 7.69 -8.17
C SER A 49 22.01 8.71 -7.09
N LEU A 50 21.11 9.03 -6.15
CA LEU A 50 21.32 10.10 -5.17
C LEU A 50 22.06 9.63 -3.92
N MET A 51 21.67 8.52 -3.31
CA MET A 51 22.25 8.10 -2.02
C MET A 51 23.74 7.77 -2.13
N PRO A 52 24.21 7.07 -3.19
CA PRO A 52 25.63 6.87 -3.39
C PRO A 52 26.42 8.14 -3.66
N SER A 53 25.86 9.08 -4.42
CA SER A 53 26.58 10.31 -4.80
C SER A 53 26.63 11.33 -3.67
N LEU A 54 25.57 11.45 -2.87
CA LEU A 54 25.48 12.43 -1.78
C LEU A 54 26.11 11.93 -0.48
N PHE A 55 25.98 10.64 -0.17
CA PHE A 55 26.40 10.06 1.11
C PHE A 55 27.49 8.99 0.99
N GLY A 56 27.95 8.68 -0.23
CA GLY A 56 28.96 7.63 -0.45
C GLY A 56 28.45 6.21 -0.18
N LEU A 57 27.13 6.01 -0.10
CA LEU A 57 26.51 4.72 0.22
C LEU A 57 26.57 3.75 -0.97
N LYS A 58 26.56 2.44 -0.70
CA LYS A 58 26.50 1.44 -1.77
C LYS A 58 25.10 1.39 -2.39
N GLN A 59 25.03 1.17 -3.71
CA GLN A 59 23.77 0.85 -4.39
C GLN A 59 23.16 -0.43 -3.79
N ILE A 60 21.85 -0.42 -3.64
CA ILE A 60 21.11 -1.55 -3.08
C ILE A 60 20.19 -2.16 -4.12
N ASN A 61 20.08 -3.49 -4.09
CA ASN A 61 19.08 -4.21 -4.87
C ASN A 61 17.72 -4.21 -4.15
N TRP A 62 16.67 -4.65 -4.85
CA TRP A 62 15.31 -4.66 -4.31
C TRP A 62 15.17 -5.48 -3.01
N THR A 63 15.85 -6.63 -2.91
CA THR A 63 15.82 -7.46 -1.70
C THR A 63 16.57 -6.84 -0.51
N GLN A 64 17.68 -6.15 -0.76
CA GLN A 64 18.41 -5.37 0.25
C GLN A 64 17.58 -4.20 0.76
N ALA A 65 16.85 -3.51 -0.13
CA ALA A 65 15.93 -2.45 0.28
C ALA A 65 14.84 -2.96 1.25
N ILE A 66 14.28 -4.15 0.98
CA ILE A 66 13.32 -4.79 1.88
C ILE A 66 13.99 -5.17 3.21
N GLY A 67 15.18 -5.77 3.18
CA GLY A 67 15.93 -6.11 4.39
C GLY A 67 16.22 -4.88 5.25
N LEU A 68 16.63 -3.77 4.63
CA LEU A 68 16.89 -2.50 5.30
C LEU A 68 15.61 -1.89 5.88
N PHE A 69 14.49 -1.99 5.15
CA PHE A 69 13.19 -1.54 5.63
C PHE A 69 12.72 -2.32 6.85
N VAL A 70 12.84 -3.65 6.83
CA VAL A 70 12.51 -4.51 7.98
C VAL A 70 13.43 -4.21 9.15
N LEU A 71 14.74 -4.08 8.94
CA LEU A 71 15.71 -3.69 9.97
C LEU A 71 15.38 -2.33 10.58
N ALA A 72 15.06 -1.33 9.75
CA ALA A 72 14.67 0.00 10.22
C ALA A 72 13.39 -0.07 11.06
N ARG A 73 12.39 -0.87 10.63
CA ARG A 73 11.19 -1.12 11.44
C ARG A 73 11.54 -1.80 12.75
N LEU A 74 12.43 -2.79 12.78
CA LEU A 74 12.80 -3.46 14.04
C LEU A 74 13.57 -2.52 15.00
N LEU A 75 14.51 -1.74 14.48
CA LEU A 75 15.36 -0.84 15.28
C LEU A 75 14.61 0.42 15.74
N LEU A 76 13.77 0.99 14.88
CA LEU A 76 13.05 2.25 15.12
C LEU A 76 11.60 2.05 15.60
N SER A 77 11.08 0.82 15.66
CA SER A 77 9.74 0.54 16.23
C SER A 77 9.74 0.51 17.77
N THR A 78 10.68 1.21 18.39
CA THR A 78 10.57 1.60 19.80
C THR A 78 9.58 2.77 19.87
N LYS A 79 8.57 2.65 20.75
CA LYS A 79 7.38 3.52 20.84
C LYS A 79 7.70 4.99 21.01
#